data_AF-A0A1M4T3L7-F1
#
_entry.id   AF-A0A1M4T3L7-F1
#
_cell.length_a   1.000
_cell.length_b   1.000
_cell.length_c   1.000
_cell.angle_alpha   90.00
_cell.angle_beta   90.00
_cell.angle_gamma   90.00
#
_symmetry.space_group_name_H-M   'P 1'
#
loop_
_entity.id
_entity.type
_entity.pdbx_description
1 polymer ?
#
loop_
_entity_poly.entity_id
_entity_poly.type
_entity_poly.pdbx_seq_one_letter_code
_entity_poly.pdbx_strand_id
1 'polypeptide(L)'
;MAKLEFDQLLEAGVHFGHLKRKWNPAMAPYIFMERNGIHIIDLYKTIAKADEAAAALKQIAKSGKKILFVATKKQAKEVVANLSQSVNMPYVIERWPGGMLTNFPTIRKAVKKMSTIDKMIKDGTFDTLSKREKLQITRQRAKLEKTLGSIQDLTRLPSALFIVDVLKEHIAVKEAQRLGIPVFAMVDTNSNPSGLDFVIPANDDAAKSIEVILSHLCESIKEGLEERKVEKADSNAAEAQEEGAKRERKAKAGAKKERTSKDDDEALKAAVASKYVKDEE
;
A
#
# COMPACT_ATOMS: atom_id res chain seq x y z
N MET A 1 -7.34 16.65 -3.44
CA MET A 1 -5.93 16.96 -3.14
C MET A 1 -5.87 18.24 -2.34
N ALA A 2 -5.68 18.13 -1.04
CA ALA A 2 -5.07 19.22 -0.29
C ALA A 2 -3.75 19.58 -0.98
N LYS A 3 -3.51 20.86 -1.25
CA LYS A 3 -2.26 21.31 -1.86
C LYS A 3 -1.27 21.63 -0.74
N LEU A 4 0.00 21.31 -0.96
CA LEU A 4 1.07 21.83 -0.11
C LEU A 4 1.24 23.31 -0.41
N GLU A 5 0.98 24.13 0.60
CA GLU A 5 1.22 25.57 0.53
C GLU A 5 2.67 25.90 0.93
N PHE A 6 3.25 26.90 0.27
CA PHE A 6 4.63 27.31 0.53
C PHE A 6 4.85 27.71 1.99
N ASP A 7 3.92 28.49 2.56
CA ASP A 7 4.01 29.01 3.93
C ASP A 7 3.99 27.87 4.95
N GLN A 8 3.19 26.82 4.72
CA GLN A 8 3.14 25.65 5.57
C GLN A 8 4.49 24.91 5.60
N LEU A 9 5.14 24.75 4.45
CA LEU A 9 6.46 24.12 4.36
C LEU A 9 7.55 24.98 5.01
N LEU A 10 7.42 26.30 4.89
CA LEU A 10 8.33 27.26 5.50
C LEU A 10 8.24 27.19 7.03
N GLU A 11 7.03 27.26 7.60
CA GLU A 11 6.76 27.17 9.03
C GLU A 11 7.18 25.81 9.63
N ALA A 12 6.98 24.72 8.88
CA ALA A 12 7.39 23.38 9.30
C ALA A 12 8.90 23.15 9.25
N GLY A 13 9.67 24.09 8.68
CA GLY A 13 11.13 24.01 8.59
C GLY A 13 11.64 23.03 7.54
N VAL A 14 10.84 22.79 6.48
CA VAL A 14 11.18 21.84 5.39
C VAL A 14 12.37 22.31 4.55
N HIS A 15 12.56 23.64 4.49
CA HIS A 15 13.60 24.30 3.71
C HIS A 15 15.01 24.17 4.32
N PHE A 16 15.14 23.77 5.58
CA PHE A 16 16.44 23.63 6.21
C PHE A 16 17.13 22.35 5.78
N GLY A 17 18.28 22.47 5.13
CA GLY A 17 19.17 21.34 4.88
C GLY A 17 20.29 21.23 5.91
N HIS A 18 21.35 20.55 5.52
CA HIS A 18 22.55 20.34 6.31
C HIS A 18 23.63 21.41 6.06
N LEU A 19 24.69 21.34 6.89
CA LEU A 19 25.90 22.15 6.74
C LEU A 19 26.59 21.89 5.41
N LYS A 20 27.19 22.94 4.81
CA LYS A 20 27.94 22.88 3.54
C LYS A 20 28.95 21.73 3.45
N ARG A 21 29.67 21.45 4.53
CA ARG A 21 30.68 20.38 4.59
C ARG A 21 30.11 18.95 4.47
N LYS A 22 28.82 18.76 4.69
CA LYS A 22 28.12 17.47 4.61
C LYS A 22 27.33 17.31 3.32
N TRP A 23 27.35 18.32 2.45
CA TRP A 23 26.55 18.38 1.24
C TRP A 23 26.99 17.36 0.20
N ASN A 24 26.02 16.78 -0.50
CA ASN A 24 26.23 15.96 -1.68
C ASN A 24 26.05 16.79 -2.96
N PRO A 25 27.06 16.90 -3.84
CA PRO A 25 26.97 17.69 -5.07
C PRO A 25 25.78 17.36 -5.97
N ALA A 26 25.29 16.12 -5.97
CA ALA A 26 24.12 15.72 -6.76
C ALA A 26 22.81 16.40 -6.31
N MET A 27 22.78 16.98 -5.10
CA MET A 27 21.66 17.79 -4.61
C MET A 27 21.70 19.24 -5.07
N ALA A 28 22.72 19.68 -5.83
CA ALA A 28 22.82 21.05 -6.35
C ALA A 28 21.52 21.58 -7.00
N PRO A 29 20.80 20.79 -7.84
CA PRO A 29 19.59 21.28 -8.49
C PRO A 29 18.45 21.62 -7.53
N TYR A 30 18.43 21.02 -6.33
CA TYR A 30 17.36 21.17 -5.34
C TYR A 30 17.66 22.22 -4.27
N ILE A 31 18.88 22.78 -4.26
CA ILE A 31 19.29 23.81 -3.30
C ILE A 31 19.02 25.18 -3.90
N PHE A 32 18.37 26.04 -3.12
CA PHE A 32 18.09 27.42 -3.48
C PHE A 32 19.29 28.33 -3.21
N MET A 33 19.81 28.30 -1.97
CA MET A 33 20.95 29.12 -1.57
C MET A 33 21.65 28.55 -0.33
N GLU A 34 22.75 29.18 0.09
CA GLU A 34 23.42 28.93 1.36
C GLU A 34 23.26 30.14 2.28
N ARG A 35 22.88 29.93 3.54
CA ARG A 35 22.81 30.99 4.57
C ARG A 35 23.44 30.50 5.85
N ASN A 36 24.38 31.26 6.41
CA ASN A 36 25.09 30.92 7.65
C ASN A 36 25.71 29.50 7.65
N GLY A 37 26.21 29.04 6.49
CA GLY A 37 26.82 27.72 6.35
C GLY A 37 25.85 26.54 6.26
N ILE A 38 24.54 26.80 6.20
CA ILE A 38 23.47 25.81 6.02
C ILE A 38 22.88 25.97 4.61
N HIS A 39 22.67 24.85 3.91
CA HIS A 39 21.97 24.86 2.64
C HIS A 39 20.47 25.00 2.83
N ILE A 40 19.85 25.86 2.03
CA ILE A 40 18.41 26.07 1.98
C ILE A 40 17.87 25.34 0.75
N ILE A 41 16.92 24.43 0.98
CA ILE A 41 16.24 23.66 -0.06
C ILE A 41 15.18 24.54 -0.73
N ASP A 42 15.05 24.40 -2.05
CA ASP A 42 14.06 25.10 -2.86
C ASP A 42 12.66 24.49 -2.68
N LEU A 43 11.81 25.17 -1.91
CA LEU A 43 10.46 24.71 -1.58
C LEU A 43 9.54 24.61 -2.80
N TYR A 44 9.73 25.40 -3.85
CA TYR A 44 8.93 25.27 -5.06
C TYR A 44 9.20 23.93 -5.76
N LYS A 45 10.47 23.51 -5.77
CA LYS A 45 10.84 22.17 -6.25
C LYS A 45 10.29 21.08 -5.33
N THR A 46 10.30 21.30 -4.01
CA THR A 46 9.69 20.38 -3.04
C THR A 46 8.22 20.16 -3.34
N ILE A 47 7.43 21.23 -3.53
CA ILE A 47 6.00 21.14 -3.83
C ILE A 47 5.78 20.35 -5.13
N ALA A 48 6.45 20.75 -6.22
CA ALA A 48 6.30 20.09 -7.52
C ALA A 48 6.64 18.59 -7.47
N LYS A 49 7.72 18.23 -6.76
CA LYS A 49 8.13 16.83 -6.62
C LYS A 49 7.28 16.03 -5.65
N ALA A 50 6.79 16.66 -4.58
CA ALA A 50 5.86 16.04 -3.65
C ALA A 50 4.53 15.71 -4.35
N ASP A 51 4.04 16.60 -5.22
CA ASP A 51 2.82 16.37 -6.00
C ASP A 51 2.99 15.26 -7.04
N GLU A 52 4.14 15.21 -7.71
CA GLU A 52 4.50 14.12 -8.63
C GLU A 52 4.51 12.76 -7.90
N ALA A 53 5.17 12.71 -6.74
CA ALA A 53 5.20 11.53 -5.88
C ALA A 53 3.80 11.15 -5.36
N ALA A 54 3.01 12.12 -4.90
CA ALA A 54 1.66 11.94 -4.39
C ALA A 54 0.74 11.32 -5.45
N ALA A 55 0.79 11.85 -6.69
CA ALA A 55 0.01 11.33 -7.80
C ALA A 55 0.37 9.87 -8.12
N ALA A 56 1.66 9.53 -8.17
CA ALA A 56 2.10 8.16 -8.41
C ALA A 56 1.71 7.21 -7.27
N LEU A 57 1.87 7.61 -6.00
CA LEU A 57 1.46 6.82 -4.84
C LEU A 57 -0.07 6.61 -4.80
N LYS A 58 -0.85 7.62 -5.18
CA LYS A 58 -2.31 7.53 -5.32
C LYS A 58 -2.70 6.43 -6.32
N GLN A 59 -2.05 6.38 -7.49
CA GLN A 59 -2.30 5.32 -8.49
C GLN A 59 -1.93 3.93 -7.98
N ILE A 60 -0.81 3.80 -7.25
CA ILE A 60 -0.40 2.53 -6.65
C ILE A 60 -1.42 2.07 -5.61
N ALA A 61 -1.88 2.97 -4.74
CA ALA A 61 -2.91 2.69 -3.74
C ALA A 61 -4.25 2.30 -4.39
N LYS A 62 -4.65 3.01 -5.46
CA LYS A 62 -5.84 2.72 -6.25
C LYS A 62 -5.81 1.32 -6.88
N SER A 63 -4.66 0.89 -7.40
CA SER A 63 -4.49 -0.49 -7.89
C SER A 63 -4.58 -1.55 -6.78
N GLY A 64 -4.54 -1.12 -5.51
CA GLY A 64 -4.66 -2.00 -4.35
C GLY A 64 -3.38 -2.63 -3.87
N LYS A 65 -2.26 -2.16 -4.39
CA LYS A 65 -0.93 -2.60 -4.00
C LYS A 65 -0.53 -1.93 -2.69
N LYS A 66 0.36 -2.58 -1.94
CA LYS A 66 0.87 -2.08 -0.66
C LYS A 66 2.13 -1.26 -0.88
N ILE A 67 2.18 -0.12 -0.21
CA ILE A 67 3.34 0.78 -0.13
C ILE A 67 3.97 0.57 1.24
N LEU A 68 5.28 0.31 1.29
CA LEU A 68 5.99 0.10 2.55
C LEU A 68 6.75 1.37 2.95
N PHE A 69 6.41 1.94 4.10
CA PHE A 69 7.09 3.11 4.64
C PHE A 69 8.31 2.68 5.47
N VAL A 70 9.45 3.37 5.34
CA VAL A 70 10.69 2.99 6.02
C VAL A 70 11.37 4.22 6.61
N ALA A 71 11.60 4.19 7.92
CA ALA A 71 12.29 5.27 8.63
C ALA A 71 12.84 4.83 9.99
N THR A 72 14.16 4.68 10.14
CA THR A 72 14.74 4.32 11.46
C THR A 72 15.18 5.52 12.31
N LYS A 73 15.07 6.74 11.74
CA LYS A 73 15.43 8.00 12.39
C LYS A 73 14.49 8.32 13.54
N LYS A 74 15.03 8.74 14.70
CA LYS A 74 14.27 8.90 15.95
C LYS A 74 13.08 9.85 15.78
N GLN A 75 13.29 10.94 15.07
CA GLN A 75 12.31 11.98 14.77
C GLN A 75 11.20 11.50 13.82
N ALA A 76 11.47 10.47 13.02
CA ALA A 76 10.56 9.94 12.02
C ALA A 76 9.70 8.78 12.55
N LYS A 77 10.16 8.05 13.57
CA LYS A 77 9.55 6.76 13.98
C LYS A 77 8.06 6.86 14.28
N GLU A 78 7.69 7.76 15.20
CA GLU A 78 6.31 7.90 15.65
C GLU A 78 5.43 8.48 14.55
N VAL A 79 5.92 9.50 13.85
CA VAL A 79 5.23 10.16 12.74
C VAL A 79 4.88 9.15 11.63
N VAL A 80 5.88 8.37 11.18
CA VAL A 80 5.69 7.36 10.14
C VAL A 80 4.75 6.25 10.59
N ALA A 81 4.87 5.77 11.82
CA ALA A 81 3.97 4.74 12.35
C ALA A 81 2.51 5.21 12.37
N ASN A 82 2.25 6.38 12.95
CA ASN A 82 0.90 6.92 13.10
C ASN A 82 0.23 7.18 11.74
N LEU A 83 0.95 7.85 10.83
CA LEU A 83 0.41 8.20 9.51
C LEU A 83 0.22 6.95 8.63
N SER A 84 1.17 6.02 8.60
CA SER A 84 1.05 4.79 7.81
C SER A 84 -0.09 3.90 8.31
N GLN A 85 -0.26 3.83 9.64
CA GLN A 85 -1.35 3.08 10.26
C GLN A 85 -2.71 3.70 9.94
N SER A 86 -2.81 5.03 9.86
CA SER A 86 -4.06 5.72 9.47
C SER A 86 -4.57 5.36 8.07
N VAL A 87 -3.65 5.00 7.16
CA VAL A 87 -3.95 4.56 5.78
C VAL A 87 -3.84 3.05 5.58
N ASN A 88 -3.66 2.28 6.66
CA ASN A 88 -3.52 0.83 6.64
C ASN A 88 -2.41 0.33 5.67
N MET A 89 -1.28 1.03 5.68
CA MET A 89 -0.08 0.66 4.94
C MET A 89 1.02 0.15 5.89
N PRO A 90 1.80 -0.85 5.46
CA PRO A 90 2.87 -1.40 6.28
C PRO A 90 4.02 -0.38 6.44
N TYR A 91 4.73 -0.45 7.56
CA TYR A 91 5.84 0.46 7.88
C TYR A 91 7.00 -0.24 8.61
N VAL A 92 8.23 0.26 8.54
CA VAL A 92 9.38 -0.23 9.31
C VAL A 92 10.05 0.96 9.97
N ILE A 93 9.95 1.02 11.30
CA ILE A 93 10.46 2.15 12.08
C ILE A 93 11.67 1.83 12.97
N GLU A 94 11.97 0.54 13.16
CA GLU A 94 13.03 0.12 14.08
C GLU A 94 14.37 -0.05 13.38
N ARG A 95 14.66 -1.26 12.90
CA ARG A 95 15.89 -1.56 12.18
C ARG A 95 15.50 -2.30 10.92
N TRP A 96 16.04 -1.87 9.79
CA TRP A 96 15.96 -2.63 8.55
C TRP A 96 16.82 -3.90 8.63
N PRO A 97 16.24 -5.11 8.66
CA PRO A 97 17.01 -6.33 8.56
C PRO A 97 17.51 -6.48 7.12
N GLY A 98 18.82 -6.63 6.92
CA GLY A 98 19.35 -6.93 5.59
C GLY A 98 18.73 -8.21 5.02
N GLY A 99 18.33 -8.18 3.76
CA GLY A 99 17.59 -9.26 3.14
C GLY A 99 16.08 -9.15 3.29
N MET A 100 15.55 -8.00 3.74
CA MET A 100 14.12 -7.86 4.00
C MET A 100 13.27 -8.11 2.75
N LEU A 101 13.71 -7.53 1.62
CA LEU A 101 13.03 -7.65 0.33
C LEU A 101 13.68 -8.75 -0.51
N THR A 102 15.01 -8.79 -0.53
CA THR A 102 15.77 -9.73 -1.36
C THR A 102 15.70 -11.18 -0.87
N ASN A 103 15.49 -11.40 0.44
CA ASN A 103 15.27 -12.73 1.04
C ASN A 103 13.91 -12.79 1.77
N PHE A 104 12.86 -12.28 1.10
CA PHE A 104 11.51 -12.24 1.64
C PHE A 104 10.96 -13.59 2.15
N PRO A 105 11.25 -14.76 1.54
CA PRO A 105 10.81 -16.04 2.07
C PRO A 105 11.30 -16.31 3.51
N THR A 106 12.52 -15.88 3.84
CA THR A 106 13.09 -16.06 5.20
C THR A 106 12.44 -15.10 6.18
N ILE A 107 12.20 -13.86 5.80
CA ILE A 107 11.47 -12.88 6.62
C ILE A 107 10.05 -13.36 6.91
N ARG A 108 9.37 -13.92 5.92
CA ARG A 108 8.04 -14.51 6.10
C ARG A 108 8.04 -15.66 7.11
N LYS A 109 9.10 -16.47 7.17
CA LYS A 109 9.23 -17.50 8.22
C LYS A 109 9.32 -16.87 9.62
N ALA A 110 10.02 -15.75 9.77
CA ALA A 110 10.09 -15.03 11.04
C ALA A 110 8.73 -14.42 11.44
N VAL A 111 7.99 -13.84 10.49
CA VAL A 111 6.62 -13.35 10.69
C VAL A 111 5.67 -14.51 11.06
N LYS A 112 5.78 -15.65 10.38
CA LYS A 112 4.98 -16.84 10.69
C LYS A 112 5.26 -17.34 12.11
N LYS A 113 6.51 -17.28 12.57
CA LYS A 113 6.88 -17.65 13.95
C LYS A 113 6.16 -16.78 14.99
N MET A 114 5.99 -15.49 14.72
CA MET A 114 5.21 -14.59 15.58
C MET A 114 3.75 -15.05 15.68
N SER A 115 3.11 -15.33 14.54
CA SER A 115 1.75 -15.87 14.49
C SER A 115 1.62 -17.23 15.20
N THR A 116 2.62 -18.11 15.09
CA THR A 116 2.63 -19.38 15.84
C THR A 116 2.66 -19.16 17.34
N ILE A 117 3.44 -18.19 17.83
CA ILE A 117 3.48 -17.83 19.25
C ILE A 117 2.10 -17.33 19.71
N ASP A 118 1.45 -16.47 18.91
CA ASP A 118 0.10 -15.98 19.24
C ASP A 118 -0.93 -17.12 19.30
N LYS A 119 -0.81 -18.14 18.43
CA LYS A 119 -1.65 -19.34 18.48
C LYS A 119 -1.38 -20.16 19.73
N MET A 120 -0.11 -20.42 20.08
CA MET A 120 0.24 -21.16 21.31
C MET A 120 -0.30 -20.50 22.58
N ILE A 121 -0.34 -19.15 22.61
CA ILE A 121 -0.93 -18.40 23.72
C ILE A 121 -2.44 -18.60 23.77
N LYS A 122 -3.13 -18.59 22.63
CA LYS A 122 -4.59 -18.80 22.54
C LYS A 122 -5.01 -20.24 22.84
N ASP A 123 -4.20 -21.21 22.41
CA ASP A 123 -4.50 -22.64 22.53
C ASP A 123 -4.11 -23.21 23.92
N GLY A 124 -3.57 -22.39 24.82
CA GLY A 124 -3.18 -22.78 26.19
C GLY A 124 -1.90 -23.61 26.29
N THR A 125 -1.29 -24.02 25.16
CA THR A 125 0.01 -24.72 25.13
C THR A 125 1.15 -23.88 25.70
N PHE A 126 1.01 -22.55 25.66
CA PHE A 126 1.96 -21.65 26.30
C PHE A 126 2.06 -21.92 27.80
N ASP A 127 0.98 -22.36 28.45
CA ASP A 127 0.94 -22.48 29.90
C ASP A 127 1.64 -23.70 30.48
N THR A 128 1.82 -24.75 29.66
CA THR A 128 2.53 -25.97 30.03
C THR A 128 4.06 -25.79 30.04
N LEU A 129 4.57 -24.66 29.54
CA LEU A 129 6.00 -24.39 29.45
C LEU A 129 6.60 -23.94 30.78
N SER A 130 7.90 -24.18 30.95
CA SER A 130 8.62 -23.69 32.14
C SER A 130 8.66 -22.16 32.18
N LYS A 131 8.78 -21.57 33.38
CA LYS A 131 8.89 -20.10 33.55
C LYS A 131 10.01 -19.47 32.70
N ARG A 132 11.12 -20.20 32.54
CA ARG A 132 12.27 -19.76 31.71
C ARG A 132 11.90 -19.73 30.23
N GLU A 133 11.24 -20.76 29.72
CA GLU A 133 10.80 -20.83 28.32
C GLU A 133 9.72 -19.80 28.02
N LYS A 134 8.73 -19.63 28.92
CA LYS A 134 7.72 -18.57 28.82
C LYS A 134 8.39 -17.20 28.66
N LEU A 135 9.37 -16.88 29.50
CA LEU A 135 10.09 -15.61 29.43
C LEU A 135 10.84 -15.44 28.10
N GLN A 136 11.50 -16.48 27.60
CA GLN A 136 12.21 -16.43 26.32
C GLN A 136 11.26 -16.22 25.14
N ILE A 137 10.15 -16.93 25.10
CA ILE A 137 9.13 -16.81 24.05
C ILE A 137 8.49 -15.42 24.09
N THR A 138 8.14 -14.91 25.28
CA THR A 138 7.58 -13.56 25.44
C THR A 138 8.55 -12.49 24.94
N ARG A 139 9.85 -12.59 25.30
CA ARG A 139 10.89 -11.68 24.79
C ARG A 139 11.05 -11.78 23.28
N GLN A 140 11.01 -12.99 22.73
CA GLN A 140 11.09 -13.22 21.29
C GLN A 140 9.89 -12.62 20.56
N ARG A 141 8.67 -12.82 21.07
CA ARG A 141 7.44 -12.22 20.54
C ARG A 141 7.51 -10.70 20.55
N ALA A 142 7.85 -10.10 21.68
CA ALA A 142 7.95 -8.64 21.81
C ALA A 142 8.99 -8.05 20.84
N LYS A 143 10.12 -8.74 20.63
CA LYS A 143 11.14 -8.33 19.65
C LYS A 143 10.64 -8.42 18.21
N LEU A 144 9.94 -9.51 17.86
CA LEU A 144 9.36 -9.70 16.53
C LEU A 144 8.28 -8.67 16.24
N GLU A 145 7.36 -8.46 17.19
CA GLU A 145 6.28 -7.47 17.09
C GLU A 145 6.83 -6.07 16.83
N LYS A 146 7.83 -5.66 17.62
CA LYS A 146 8.44 -4.33 17.48
C LYS A 146 9.11 -4.11 16.12
N THR A 147 9.62 -5.17 15.49
CA THR A 147 10.42 -5.07 14.25
C THR A 147 9.59 -5.35 12.99
N LEU A 148 8.67 -6.31 13.07
CA LEU A 148 7.96 -6.89 11.93
C LEU A 148 6.42 -6.92 12.12
N GLY A 149 5.88 -6.38 13.21
CA GLY A 149 4.44 -6.42 13.49
C GLY A 149 3.60 -5.83 12.35
N SER A 150 3.99 -4.66 11.86
CA SER A 150 3.37 -3.95 10.74
C SER A 150 3.39 -4.68 9.39
N ILE A 151 4.31 -5.64 9.19
CA ILE A 151 4.39 -6.44 7.97
C ILE A 151 3.78 -7.82 8.14
N GLN A 152 3.07 -8.07 9.24
CA GLN A 152 2.46 -9.36 9.52
C GLN A 152 1.47 -9.78 8.41
N ASP A 153 0.71 -8.83 7.90
CA ASP A 153 -0.28 -9.05 6.85
C ASP A 153 0.32 -9.03 5.43
N LEU A 154 1.64 -8.83 5.32
CA LEU A 154 2.31 -8.72 4.04
C LEU A 154 2.55 -10.12 3.43
N THR A 155 1.70 -10.50 2.46
CA THR A 155 1.80 -11.80 1.79
C THR A 155 2.72 -11.79 0.56
N ARG A 156 2.92 -10.63 -0.07
CA ARG A 156 3.72 -10.42 -1.28
C ARG A 156 4.67 -9.24 -1.06
N LEU A 157 5.68 -9.08 -1.91
CA LEU A 157 6.55 -7.91 -1.86
C LEU A 157 5.73 -6.62 -2.01
N PRO A 158 6.13 -5.53 -1.34
CA PRO A 158 5.52 -4.23 -1.55
C PRO A 158 5.78 -3.77 -2.98
N SER A 159 4.86 -2.99 -3.54
CA SER A 159 5.00 -2.50 -4.92
C SER A 159 5.65 -1.13 -5.01
N ALA A 160 5.85 -0.47 -3.87
CA ALA A 160 6.63 0.75 -3.74
C ALA A 160 7.18 0.87 -2.33
N LEU A 161 8.27 1.62 -2.19
CA LEU A 161 8.81 2.03 -0.91
C LEU A 161 8.76 3.53 -0.77
N PHE A 162 8.40 3.99 0.43
CA PHE A 162 8.62 5.37 0.84
C PHE A 162 9.69 5.42 1.91
N ILE A 163 10.79 6.13 1.68
CA ILE A 163 11.96 6.15 2.55
C ILE A 163 12.18 7.56 3.11
N VAL A 164 12.37 7.65 4.43
CA VAL A 164 12.83 8.87 5.10
C VAL A 164 14.31 8.71 5.42
N ASP A 165 15.15 9.63 4.93
CA ASP A 165 16.61 9.61 5.05
C ASP A 165 17.27 8.44 4.29
N VAL A 166 17.62 8.71 3.03
CA VAL A 166 18.27 7.76 2.10
C VAL A 166 19.64 7.32 2.60
N LEU A 167 20.38 8.21 3.26
CA LEU A 167 21.71 7.92 3.77
C LEU A 167 21.64 6.87 4.88
N LYS A 168 20.66 7.00 5.78
CA LYS A 168 20.43 6.03 6.85
C LYS A 168 19.85 4.72 6.35
N GLU A 169 18.90 4.76 5.42
CA GLU A 169 18.21 3.58 4.89
C GLU A 169 18.79 3.05 3.56
N HIS A 170 20.08 3.28 3.32
CA HIS A 170 20.74 2.88 2.07
C HIS A 170 20.63 1.38 1.74
N ILE A 171 20.47 0.51 2.75
CA ILE A 171 20.27 -0.94 2.54
C ILE A 171 18.90 -1.19 1.90
N ALA A 172 17.85 -0.53 2.39
CA ALA A 172 16.50 -0.64 1.86
C ALA A 172 16.46 -0.16 0.40
N VAL A 173 17.10 0.98 0.11
CA VAL A 173 17.21 1.54 -1.25
C VAL A 173 17.89 0.55 -2.19
N LYS A 174 19.04 -0.01 -1.81
CA LYS A 174 19.78 -0.98 -2.64
C LYS A 174 19.00 -2.26 -2.90
N GLU A 175 18.31 -2.78 -1.88
CA GLU A 175 17.46 -3.96 -2.05
C GLU A 175 16.29 -3.70 -2.99
N ALA A 176 15.68 -2.53 -2.90
CA ALA A 176 14.58 -2.12 -3.76
C ALA A 176 14.99 -1.99 -5.23
N GLN A 177 16.10 -1.28 -5.47
CA GLN A 177 16.68 -1.10 -6.81
C GLN A 177 17.01 -2.45 -7.44
N ARG A 178 17.61 -3.38 -6.68
CA ARG A 178 17.94 -4.72 -7.18
C ARG A 178 16.71 -5.52 -7.62
N LEU A 179 15.55 -5.26 -7.01
CA LEU A 179 14.29 -5.95 -7.30
C LEU A 179 13.40 -5.16 -8.28
N GLY A 180 13.81 -3.97 -8.71
CA GLY A 180 13.00 -3.09 -9.55
C GLY A 180 11.74 -2.56 -8.84
N ILE A 181 11.77 -2.44 -7.52
CA ILE A 181 10.68 -1.83 -6.75
C ILE A 181 10.89 -0.31 -6.78
N PRO A 182 9.89 0.49 -7.23
CA PRO A 182 10.03 1.93 -7.28
C PRO A 182 10.23 2.53 -5.89
N VAL A 183 11.19 3.44 -5.80
CA VAL A 183 11.60 4.09 -4.55
C VAL A 183 11.21 5.56 -4.57
N PHE A 184 10.35 5.90 -3.61
CA PHE A 184 10.00 7.26 -3.25
C PHE A 184 10.81 7.62 -2.01
N ALA A 185 11.46 8.78 -2.00
CA ALA A 185 12.22 9.16 -0.83
C ALA A 185 12.20 10.65 -0.56
N MET A 186 12.23 10.96 0.74
CA MET A 186 12.57 12.28 1.23
C MET A 186 14.09 12.40 1.33
N VAL A 187 14.64 13.42 0.66
CA VAL A 187 16.09 13.56 0.44
C VAL A 187 16.54 14.93 0.93
N ASP A 188 17.39 14.94 1.95
CA ASP A 188 18.11 16.14 2.38
C ASP A 188 19.40 16.32 1.54
N THR A 189 19.97 17.50 1.61
CA THR A 189 21.20 17.98 0.99
C THR A 189 22.42 17.06 1.15
N ASN A 190 22.52 16.21 2.17
CA ASN A 190 23.62 15.26 2.36
C ASN A 190 23.43 13.94 1.59
N SER A 191 22.22 13.67 1.13
CA SER A 191 21.83 12.40 0.52
C SER A 191 22.04 12.43 -0.99
N ASN A 192 22.26 11.26 -1.59
CA ASN A 192 22.37 11.15 -3.05
C ASN A 192 20.98 10.90 -3.67
N PRO A 193 20.46 11.80 -4.52
CA PRO A 193 19.19 11.58 -5.20
C PRO A 193 19.28 10.56 -6.34
N SER A 194 20.48 10.15 -6.74
CA SER A 194 20.69 9.24 -7.87
C SER A 194 20.15 7.83 -7.59
N GLY A 195 19.40 7.30 -8.54
CA GLY A 195 18.81 5.95 -8.47
C GLY A 195 17.49 5.87 -7.69
N LEU A 196 16.92 7.01 -7.30
CA LEU A 196 15.58 7.11 -6.75
C LEU A 196 14.62 7.48 -7.89
N ASP A 197 13.45 6.88 -7.92
CA ASP A 197 12.45 7.16 -8.97
C ASP A 197 11.72 8.48 -8.68
N PHE A 198 11.38 8.73 -7.41
CA PHE A 198 10.71 9.95 -6.98
C PHE A 198 11.46 10.58 -5.81
N VAL A 199 12.03 11.76 -6.04
CA VAL A 199 12.84 12.50 -5.08
C VAL A 199 12.04 13.68 -4.54
N ILE A 200 11.78 13.70 -3.23
CA ILE A 200 11.15 14.83 -2.54
C ILE A 200 12.25 15.56 -1.75
N PRO A 201 12.76 16.69 -2.24
CA PRO A 201 13.80 17.43 -1.54
C PRO A 201 13.20 18.09 -0.29
N ALA A 202 13.61 17.67 0.91
CA ALA A 202 13.05 18.18 2.16
C ALA A 202 13.94 17.82 3.36
N ASN A 203 13.77 18.57 4.44
CA ASN A 203 14.42 18.32 5.73
C ASN A 203 13.94 17.00 6.35
N ASP A 204 14.86 16.06 6.59
CA ASP A 204 14.57 14.77 7.22
C ASP A 204 14.97 14.70 8.71
N ASP A 205 15.50 15.78 9.29
CA ASP A 205 15.89 15.89 10.71
C ASP A 205 14.75 16.42 11.59
N ALA A 206 13.85 17.23 11.05
CA ALA A 206 12.76 17.86 11.81
C ALA A 206 11.47 17.04 11.73
N ALA A 207 10.92 16.63 12.89
CA ALA A 207 9.68 15.84 12.95
C ALA A 207 8.49 16.53 12.24
N LYS A 208 8.34 17.85 12.39
CA LYS A 208 7.28 18.63 11.72
C LYS A 208 7.42 18.62 10.19
N SER A 209 8.65 18.69 9.67
CA SER A 209 8.91 18.61 8.23
C SER A 209 8.48 17.25 7.69
N ILE A 210 8.91 16.17 8.36
CA ILE A 210 8.54 14.80 8.03
C ILE A 210 7.02 14.62 8.05
N GLU A 211 6.36 15.16 9.08
CA GLU A 211 4.91 15.08 9.27
C GLU A 211 4.13 15.78 8.16
N VAL A 212 4.50 17.01 7.77
CA VAL A 212 3.78 17.75 6.72
C VAL A 212 3.89 17.05 5.37
N ILE A 213 5.09 16.60 5.00
CA ILE A 213 5.30 15.87 3.74
C ILE A 213 4.54 14.54 3.77
N LEU A 214 4.68 13.73 4.83
CA LEU A 214 4.00 12.44 4.92
C LEU A 214 2.48 12.58 4.98
N SER A 215 1.95 13.60 5.64
CA SER A 215 0.50 13.82 5.75
C SER A 215 -0.11 14.06 4.36
N HIS A 216 0.52 14.89 3.53
CA HIS A 216 0.11 15.12 2.15
C HIS A 216 0.10 13.84 1.30
N LEU A 217 1.16 13.03 1.42
CA LEU A 217 1.27 11.77 0.71
C LEU A 217 0.23 10.74 1.20
N CYS A 218 0.01 10.66 2.51
CA CYS A 218 -0.98 9.77 3.12
C CYS A 218 -2.40 10.17 2.75
N GLU A 219 -2.71 11.47 2.68
CA GLU A 219 -4.01 11.95 2.20
C GLU A 219 -4.24 11.53 0.74
N SER A 220 -3.23 11.68 -0.12
CA SER A 220 -3.31 11.23 -1.51
C SER A 220 -3.48 9.70 -1.65
N ILE A 221 -2.80 8.93 -0.80
CA ILE A 221 -2.99 7.47 -0.71
C ILE A 221 -4.40 7.12 -0.26
N LYS A 222 -4.93 7.83 0.75
CA LYS A 222 -6.28 7.65 1.27
C LYS A 222 -7.32 7.93 0.18
N GLU A 223 -7.18 9.03 -0.56
CA GLU A 223 -8.02 9.31 -1.73
C GLU A 223 -8.00 8.16 -2.74
N GLY A 224 -6.81 7.64 -3.08
CA GLY A 224 -6.67 6.50 -4.00
C GLY A 224 -7.34 5.21 -3.47
N LEU A 225 -7.30 4.97 -2.15
CA LEU A 225 -7.98 3.83 -1.54
C LEU A 225 -9.51 4.00 -1.55
N GLU A 226 -10.03 5.20 -1.33
CA GLU A 226 -11.48 5.47 -1.40
C GLU A 226 -11.99 5.36 -2.84
N GLU A 227 -11.28 5.92 -3.84
CA GLU A 227 -11.62 5.75 -5.26
C GLU A 227 -11.72 4.27 -5.63
N ARG A 228 -10.77 3.45 -5.16
CA ARG A 228 -10.80 2.00 -5.38
C ARG A 228 -12.03 1.33 -4.75
N LYS A 229 -12.45 1.76 -3.56
CA LYS A 229 -13.63 1.18 -2.90
C LYS A 229 -14.89 1.48 -3.70
N VAL A 230 -15.02 2.70 -4.21
CA VAL A 230 -16.13 3.12 -5.08
C VAL A 230 -16.11 2.30 -6.38
N GLU A 231 -14.98 2.24 -7.08
CA GLU A 231 -14.87 1.46 -8.34
C GLU A 231 -15.19 -0.03 -8.15
N LYS A 232 -14.80 -0.61 -7.01
CA LYS A 232 -15.16 -2.00 -6.67
C LYS A 232 -16.64 -2.18 -6.32
N ALA A 233 -17.25 -1.19 -5.67
CA ALA A 233 -18.68 -1.24 -5.36
C ALA A 233 -19.50 -1.17 -6.65
N ASP A 234 -19.10 -0.28 -7.57
CA ASP A 234 -19.73 -0.12 -8.88
C ASP A 234 -19.52 -1.34 -9.77
N SER A 235 -18.32 -1.93 -9.79
CA SER A 235 -18.07 -3.17 -10.54
C SER A 235 -18.90 -4.33 -10.01
N ASN A 236 -19.00 -4.48 -8.69
CA ASN A 236 -19.80 -5.55 -8.08
C ASN A 236 -21.30 -5.33 -8.31
N ALA A 237 -21.77 -4.08 -8.31
CA ALA A 237 -23.16 -3.75 -8.64
C ALA A 237 -23.48 -4.01 -10.12
N ALA A 238 -22.55 -3.69 -11.02
CA ALA A 238 -22.67 -3.99 -12.46
C ALA A 238 -22.65 -5.50 -12.73
N GLU A 239 -21.75 -6.26 -12.09
CA GLU A 239 -21.70 -7.72 -12.19
C GLU A 239 -22.98 -8.37 -11.63
N ALA A 240 -23.51 -7.86 -10.51
CA ALA A 240 -24.78 -8.33 -9.96
C ALA A 240 -25.99 -8.02 -10.86
N GLN A 241 -26.00 -6.86 -11.52
CA GLN A 241 -27.03 -6.51 -12.51
C GLN A 241 -26.90 -7.36 -13.79
N GLU A 242 -25.68 -7.65 -14.24
CA GLU A 242 -25.45 -8.48 -15.42
C GLU A 242 -25.79 -9.95 -15.14
N GLU A 243 -25.48 -10.48 -13.95
CA GLU A 243 -25.94 -11.80 -13.50
C GLU A 243 -27.47 -11.86 -13.35
N GLY A 244 -28.10 -10.81 -12.81
CA GLY A 244 -29.55 -10.68 -12.74
C GLY A 244 -30.21 -10.69 -14.12
N ALA A 245 -29.67 -9.91 -15.07
CA ALA A 245 -30.14 -9.87 -16.45
C ALA A 245 -29.91 -11.20 -17.19
N LYS A 246 -28.79 -11.89 -16.95
CA LYS A 246 -28.54 -13.24 -17.48
C LYS A 246 -29.49 -14.29 -16.90
N ARG A 247 -29.83 -14.20 -15.60
CA ARG A 247 -30.85 -15.05 -14.96
C ARG A 247 -32.24 -14.79 -15.52
N GLU A 248 -32.64 -13.53 -15.71
CA GLU A 248 -33.92 -13.20 -16.35
C GLU A 248 -33.99 -13.66 -17.81
N ARG A 249 -32.91 -13.49 -18.59
CA ARG A 249 -32.85 -13.99 -19.98
C ARG A 249 -32.95 -15.51 -20.03
N LYS A 250 -32.29 -16.24 -19.12
CA LYS A 250 -32.43 -17.70 -19.01
C LYS A 250 -33.83 -18.13 -18.57
N ALA A 251 -34.46 -17.42 -17.64
CA ALA A 251 -35.83 -17.69 -17.21
C ALA A 251 -36.85 -17.46 -18.34
N LYS A 252 -36.71 -16.35 -19.10
CA LYS A 252 -37.55 -16.06 -20.27
C LYS A 252 -37.31 -17.05 -21.42
N ALA A 253 -36.08 -17.49 -21.65
CA ALA A 253 -35.77 -18.52 -22.64
C ALA A 253 -36.33 -19.91 -22.24
N GLY A 254 -36.26 -20.27 -20.95
CA GLY A 254 -36.87 -21.49 -20.41
C GLY A 254 -38.39 -21.48 -20.56
N ALA A 255 -39.05 -20.39 -20.17
CA ALA A 255 -40.51 -20.23 -20.30
C ALA A 255 -40.98 -20.22 -21.77
N LYS A 256 -40.17 -19.68 -22.69
CA LYS A 256 -40.49 -19.69 -24.12
C LYS A 256 -40.35 -21.10 -24.73
N LYS A 257 -39.35 -21.87 -24.28
CA LYS A 257 -39.11 -23.25 -24.72
C LYS A 257 -40.18 -24.22 -24.21
N GLU A 258 -40.68 -23.98 -23.00
CA GLU A 258 -41.75 -24.76 -22.36
C GLU A 258 -43.14 -24.45 -22.95
N ARG A 259 -43.35 -23.21 -23.45
CA ARG A 259 -44.56 -22.86 -24.22
C ARG A 259 -44.56 -23.52 -25.60
N THR A 260 -43.45 -23.44 -26.34
CA THR A 260 -43.35 -24.10 -27.65
C THR A 260 -43.52 -25.61 -27.57
N SER A 261 -43.02 -26.27 -26.53
CA SER A 261 -43.23 -27.72 -26.37
C SER A 261 -44.68 -28.09 -26.06
N LYS A 262 -45.43 -27.22 -25.35
CA LYS A 262 -46.86 -27.42 -25.09
C LYS A 262 -47.70 -27.20 -26.34
N ASP A 263 -47.39 -26.17 -27.12
CA ASP A 263 -48.06 -25.88 -28.39
C ASP A 263 -47.81 -27.01 -29.42
N ASP A 264 -46.60 -27.56 -29.47
CA ASP A 264 -46.25 -28.70 -30.32
C ASP A 264 -46.99 -29.99 -29.89
N ASP A 265 -47.11 -30.26 -28.58
CA ASP A 265 -47.87 -31.40 -28.03
C ASP A 265 -49.38 -31.26 -28.28
N GLU A 266 -49.93 -30.04 -28.23
CA GLU A 266 -51.34 -29.77 -28.53
C GLU A 266 -51.64 -29.92 -30.04
N ALA A 267 -50.71 -29.47 -30.90
CA ALA A 267 -50.79 -29.68 -32.34
C ALA A 267 -50.69 -31.17 -32.74
N LEU A 268 -49.84 -31.95 -32.06
CA LEU A 268 -49.75 -33.40 -32.22
C LEU A 268 -51.05 -34.11 -31.81
N LYS A 269 -51.68 -33.69 -30.71
CA LYS A 269 -52.99 -34.22 -30.28
C LYS A 269 -54.12 -33.87 -31.24
N ALA A 270 -54.13 -32.65 -31.79
CA ALA A 270 -55.11 -32.22 -32.81
C ALA A 270 -54.94 -32.96 -34.15
N ALA A 271 -53.69 -33.25 -34.55
CA ALA A 271 -53.40 -34.04 -35.76
C ALA A 271 -53.81 -35.51 -35.62
N VAL A 272 -53.72 -36.09 -34.41
CA VAL A 272 -54.21 -37.44 -34.14
C VAL A 272 -55.74 -37.48 -34.08
N ALA A 273 -56.40 -36.48 -33.50
CA ALA A 273 -57.85 -36.37 -33.48
C ALA A 273 -58.46 -36.19 -34.89
N SER A 274 -57.86 -35.35 -35.73
CA SER A 274 -58.31 -35.14 -37.11
C SER A 274 -58.10 -36.35 -38.04
N LYS A 275 -57.18 -37.26 -37.69
CA LYS A 275 -57.04 -38.55 -38.36
C LYS A 275 -58.19 -39.52 -38.06
N TYR A 276 -58.76 -39.46 -36.87
CA TYR A 276 -59.91 -40.31 -36.49
C TYR A 276 -61.25 -39.78 -37.02
N VAL A 277 -61.39 -38.48 -37.29
CA VAL A 277 -62.62 -37.87 -37.83
C VAL A 277 -62.78 -38.09 -39.34
N LYS A 278 -61.70 -38.43 -40.07
CA LYS A 278 -61.73 -38.70 -41.51
C LYS A 278 -62.13 -40.13 -41.90
N ASP A 279 -62.30 -41.01 -40.91
CA ASP A 279 -62.67 -42.42 -41.13
C ASP A 279 -64.18 -42.70 -40.90
N GLU A 280 -65.02 -41.66 -40.69
CA GLU A 280 -66.47 -41.80 -40.46
C GLU A 280 -67.40 -41.11 -41.50
N GLU A 281 -66.89 -40.69 -42.67
CA GLU A 281 -67.73 -40.25 -43.82
C GLU A 281 -67.58 -41.15 -45.05
#